data_AF-A0AAU8T198-F1
#
_entry.id   AF-A0AAU8T198-F1
#
_cell.length_a   1.000
_cell.length_b   1.000
_cell.length_c   1.000
_cell.angle_alpha   90.00
_cell.angle_beta   90.00
_cell.angle_gamma   90.00
#
_symmetry.space_group_name_H-M   'P 1'
#
loop_
_entity.id
_entity.type
_entity.pdbx_description
1 polymer ?
#
loop_
_entity_poly.entity_id
_entity_poly.type
_entity_poly.pdbx_seq_one_letter_code
_entity_poly.pdbx_strand_id
1 'polypeptide(L)'
;MASVAPQFVPPDATEPTALNRLLKNNFWNGAYVLEFFDNTKSNLQFFFEHPPRLQELSEKVQVYVPLGLAGMADRLGNIVIQLPSTVLMNQFRKGVNHEGFLAEVAWHPEAPARPLRAITSMEFDNVLCGYGSAQLQSNSADIRTNDSSGENRHLIWDDQNQLILAASGRLYYIGAFSISSTSSDPEPRVFSAVEDDGRLAPQRVMLSAPPSNRSVIGEPNRHTYREWTRRRIYKDEEERLAVERRFVQYAPELGDHANSHAKAVDDIRLLINKHGAGGVWLWDPYLSARDILDTLFYCIHSGAQLRALTDGQEPPSPRPAMETKPRVRAYFRRKALRQLAQHRGASGPTLKFIKNQRTTLAKAAGNCRGLALEYRIRTGNAGLRFHDRFLIFPNADGQALAWSLGTSVNSVGKAHHILQRVDNGRLIVDAFLRLWNQLHKSEHLIWKTP
;
A
#
# COMPACT_ATOMS: atom_id res chain seq x y z
N MET A 1 -1.89 -18.69 30.09
CA MET A 1 -2.96 -18.16 29.22
C MET A 1 -3.85 -17.26 30.05
N ALA A 2 -4.39 -16.20 29.46
CA ALA A 2 -5.32 -15.27 30.11
C ALA A 2 -6.68 -15.33 29.41
N SER A 3 -7.77 -15.28 30.17
CA SER A 3 -9.12 -15.19 29.60
C SER A 3 -9.37 -13.81 29.02
N VAL A 4 -9.91 -13.74 27.80
CA VAL A 4 -10.39 -12.51 27.18
C VAL A 4 -11.90 -12.37 27.45
N ALA A 5 -12.38 -11.14 27.61
CA ALA A 5 -13.81 -10.89 27.74
C ALA A 5 -14.57 -11.44 26.50
N PRO A 6 -15.79 -11.97 26.66
CA PRO A 6 -16.57 -12.48 25.53
C PRO A 6 -16.73 -11.44 24.43
N GLN A 7 -16.54 -11.86 23.18
CA GLN A 7 -16.65 -10.99 22.01
C GLN A 7 -17.77 -11.50 21.10
N PHE A 8 -18.54 -10.60 20.49
CA PHE A 8 -19.45 -10.97 19.41
C PHE A 8 -18.80 -10.67 18.07
N VAL A 9 -18.68 -11.68 17.22
CA VAL A 9 -18.07 -11.58 15.89
C VAL A 9 -19.19 -11.63 14.85
N PRO A 10 -19.46 -10.53 14.13
CA PRO A 10 -20.45 -10.53 13.06
C PRO A 10 -19.97 -11.35 11.85
N PRO A 11 -20.89 -11.77 10.97
CA PRO A 11 -20.54 -12.33 9.68
C PRO A 11 -19.73 -11.36 8.83
N ASP A 12 -19.00 -11.89 7.86
CA ASP A 12 -18.34 -11.06 6.85
C ASP A 12 -19.37 -10.29 6.01
N ALA A 13 -19.06 -9.03 5.73
CA ALA A 13 -19.90 -8.13 4.95
C ALA A 13 -19.08 -7.50 3.82
N THR A 14 -19.19 -6.18 3.57
CA THR A 14 -18.35 -5.52 2.56
C THR A 14 -16.87 -5.57 2.94
N GLU A 15 -16.57 -5.47 4.23
CA GLU A 15 -15.24 -5.72 4.77
C GLU A 15 -15.24 -7.02 5.59
N PRO A 16 -14.21 -7.88 5.44
CA PRO A 16 -14.11 -9.10 6.23
C PRO A 16 -13.72 -8.78 7.67
N THR A 17 -14.34 -9.46 8.62
CA THR A 17 -13.96 -9.40 10.03
C THR A 17 -12.77 -10.33 10.26
N ALA A 18 -11.64 -9.80 10.75
CA ALA A 18 -10.39 -10.55 10.84
C ALA A 18 -10.51 -11.91 11.56
N LEU A 19 -11.28 -11.97 12.66
CA LEU A 19 -11.49 -13.21 13.41
C LEU A 19 -12.21 -14.31 12.60
N ASN A 20 -13.03 -13.97 11.60
CA ASN A 20 -13.71 -14.97 10.77
C ASN A 20 -12.74 -15.86 9.99
N ARG A 21 -11.47 -15.45 9.84
CA ARG A 21 -10.40 -16.30 9.28
C ARG A 21 -10.04 -17.52 10.15
N LEU A 22 -10.44 -17.52 11.43
CA LEU A 22 -10.20 -18.61 12.37
C LEU A 22 -11.48 -19.35 12.76
N LEU A 23 -12.64 -18.74 12.56
CA LEU A 23 -13.94 -19.28 12.96
C LEU A 23 -14.54 -20.16 11.87
N LYS A 24 -15.36 -21.12 12.29
CA LYS A 24 -16.11 -21.98 11.39
C LYS A 24 -17.41 -21.30 10.97
N ASN A 25 -17.60 -21.07 9.67
CA ASN A 25 -18.88 -20.76 9.02
C ASN A 25 -19.75 -19.71 9.75
N ASN A 26 -19.25 -18.47 9.86
CA ASN A 26 -19.97 -17.36 10.48
C ASN A 26 -20.77 -16.54 9.43
N PHE A 27 -21.95 -17.01 9.03
CA PHE A 27 -22.68 -16.41 7.89
C PHE A 27 -23.95 -15.63 8.22
N TRP A 28 -24.73 -16.05 9.24
CA TRP A 28 -26.10 -15.56 9.41
C TRP A 28 -26.22 -14.38 10.37
N ASN A 29 -26.01 -14.64 11.67
CA ASN A 29 -26.23 -13.65 12.71
C ASN A 29 -24.93 -13.19 13.38
N GLY A 30 -23.87 -13.99 13.28
CA GLY A 30 -22.66 -13.83 14.08
C GLY A 30 -22.46 -14.99 15.05
N ALA A 31 -21.38 -14.91 15.82
CA ALA A 31 -21.05 -15.87 16.86
C ALA A 31 -20.40 -15.16 18.04
N TYR A 32 -20.66 -15.65 19.25
CA TYR A 32 -19.81 -15.32 20.39
C TYR A 32 -18.51 -16.09 20.33
N VAL A 33 -17.45 -15.45 20.77
CA VAL A 33 -16.13 -16.02 20.90
C VAL A 33 -15.67 -15.88 22.34
N LEU A 34 -15.34 -17.02 22.94
CA LEU A 34 -14.64 -17.10 24.21
C LEU A 34 -13.20 -17.50 23.92
N GLU A 35 -12.24 -16.79 24.49
CA GLU A 35 -10.84 -16.94 24.13
C GLU A 35 -9.93 -17.03 25.37
N PHE A 36 -9.03 -18.01 25.35
CA PHE A 36 -7.86 -18.05 26.23
C PHE A 36 -6.64 -17.65 25.43
N PHE A 37 -6.10 -16.48 25.74
CA PHE A 37 -4.99 -15.86 25.04
C PHE A 37 -3.65 -16.32 25.62
N ASP A 38 -2.73 -16.78 24.78
CA ASP A 38 -1.34 -17.01 25.17
C ASP A 38 -0.56 -15.69 25.08
N ASN A 39 -0.31 -15.07 26.24
CA ASN A 39 0.46 -13.81 26.32
C ASN A 39 1.95 -14.01 26.07
N THR A 40 2.47 -15.22 26.32
CA THR A 40 3.92 -15.48 26.31
C THR A 40 4.41 -15.92 24.94
N LYS A 41 3.57 -16.65 24.20
CA LYS A 41 3.92 -17.28 22.91
C LYS A 41 5.24 -18.05 22.97
N SER A 42 5.62 -18.56 24.16
CA SER A 42 6.99 -19.03 24.43
C SER A 42 7.40 -20.16 23.48
N ASN A 43 6.45 -21.04 23.15
CA ASN A 43 6.67 -22.18 22.26
C ASN A 43 6.53 -21.84 20.77
N LEU A 44 6.25 -20.57 20.42
CA LEU A 44 5.90 -20.13 19.07
C LEU A 44 6.80 -19.00 18.56
N GLN A 45 7.81 -18.59 19.34
CA GLN A 45 8.74 -17.51 19.01
C GLN A 45 9.40 -17.67 17.64
N PHE A 46 9.70 -18.90 17.24
CA PHE A 46 10.31 -19.21 15.94
C PHE A 46 9.48 -18.78 14.73
N PHE A 47 8.15 -18.62 14.87
CA PHE A 47 7.29 -18.06 13.82
C PHE A 47 7.42 -16.53 13.72
N PHE A 48 7.67 -15.85 14.83
CA PHE A 48 7.84 -14.40 14.89
C PHE A 48 9.25 -13.97 14.47
N GLU A 49 10.28 -14.76 14.81
CA GLU A 49 11.66 -14.55 14.36
C GLU A 49 11.83 -14.75 12.85
N HIS A 50 11.02 -15.64 12.26
CA HIS A 50 11.04 -15.96 10.83
C HIS A 50 9.63 -15.95 10.21
N PRO A 51 9.05 -14.77 9.93
CA PRO A 51 7.68 -14.63 9.41
C PRO A 51 7.35 -15.47 8.15
N PRO A 52 8.27 -15.70 7.19
CA PRO A 52 7.99 -16.55 6.04
C PRO A 52 7.56 -17.99 6.40
N ARG A 53 8.02 -18.52 7.54
CA ARG A 53 7.63 -19.87 8.00
C ARG A 53 6.16 -19.95 8.39
N LEU A 54 5.63 -18.89 9.01
CA LEU A 54 4.23 -18.82 9.38
C LEU A 54 3.34 -18.73 8.13
N GLN A 55 3.79 -17.96 7.13
CA GLN A 55 3.12 -17.87 5.84
C GLN A 55 3.06 -19.24 5.15
N GLU A 56 4.19 -19.96 5.09
CA GLU A 56 4.24 -21.31 4.51
C GLU A 56 3.31 -22.29 5.25
N LEU A 57 3.29 -22.25 6.59
CA LEU A 57 2.35 -23.07 7.38
C LEU A 57 0.90 -22.72 7.04
N SER A 58 0.56 -21.42 7.02
CA SER A 58 -0.79 -20.95 6.72
C SER A 58 -1.25 -21.42 5.34
N GLU A 59 -0.39 -21.31 4.33
CA GLU A 59 -0.67 -21.77 2.96
C GLU A 59 -0.92 -23.28 2.90
N LYS A 60 -0.08 -24.08 3.58
CA LYS A 60 -0.26 -25.55 3.64
C LYS A 60 -1.54 -25.96 4.36
N VAL A 61 -1.92 -25.26 5.44
CA VAL A 61 -3.17 -25.53 6.17
C VAL A 61 -4.39 -25.15 5.32
N GLN A 62 -4.33 -24.02 4.59
CA GLN A 62 -5.43 -23.52 3.75
C GLN A 62 -5.85 -24.47 2.64
N VAL A 63 -4.96 -25.36 2.18
CA VAL A 63 -5.28 -26.41 1.22
C VAL A 63 -6.37 -27.36 1.75
N TYR A 64 -6.42 -27.58 3.07
CA TYR A 64 -7.33 -28.54 3.69
C TYR A 64 -8.48 -27.87 4.46
N VAL A 65 -8.23 -26.73 5.10
CA VAL A 65 -9.21 -26.01 5.92
C VAL A 65 -9.02 -24.52 5.69
N PRO A 66 -10.07 -23.72 5.46
CA PRO A 66 -9.96 -22.28 5.15
C PRO A 66 -9.55 -21.43 6.38
N LEU A 67 -8.40 -21.71 6.98
CA LEU A 67 -7.85 -21.03 8.15
C LEU A 67 -6.73 -20.07 7.77
N GLY A 68 -6.92 -18.78 8.08
CA GLY A 68 -5.97 -17.69 7.79
C GLY A 68 -4.94 -17.45 8.90
N LEU A 69 -4.11 -18.43 9.25
CA LEU A 69 -3.20 -18.35 10.40
C LEU A 69 -2.21 -17.18 10.32
N ALA A 70 -1.59 -16.95 9.16
CA ALA A 70 -0.60 -15.89 9.01
C ALA A 70 -1.18 -14.48 9.20
N GLY A 71 -2.45 -14.30 8.81
CA GLY A 71 -3.18 -13.04 8.99
C GLY A 71 -3.66 -12.77 10.42
N MET A 72 -3.44 -13.72 11.34
CA MET A 72 -3.84 -13.66 12.76
C MET A 72 -2.69 -14.13 13.67
N ALA A 73 -1.45 -13.72 13.35
CA ALA A 73 -0.25 -14.15 14.06
C ALA A 73 -0.29 -13.84 15.57
N ASP A 74 -0.97 -12.76 15.96
CA ASP A 74 -1.20 -12.37 17.35
C ASP A 74 -2.00 -13.42 18.14
N ARG A 75 -2.79 -14.26 17.45
CA ARG A 75 -3.67 -15.29 18.05
C ARG A 75 -3.08 -16.69 18.07
N LEU A 76 -1.84 -16.89 17.62
CA LEU A 76 -1.21 -18.21 17.62
C LEU A 76 -1.06 -18.76 19.04
N GLY A 77 -1.44 -20.01 19.28
CA GLY A 77 -1.41 -20.62 20.61
C GLY A 77 -2.61 -20.29 21.49
N ASN A 78 -3.54 -19.46 21.01
CA ASN A 78 -4.79 -19.21 21.72
C ASN A 78 -5.75 -20.38 21.58
N ILE A 79 -6.60 -20.57 22.59
CA ILE A 79 -7.74 -21.49 22.53
C ILE A 79 -9.00 -20.65 22.30
N VAL A 80 -9.69 -20.91 21.19
CA VAL A 80 -10.87 -20.16 20.77
C VAL A 80 -12.08 -21.09 20.77
N ILE A 81 -13.13 -20.72 21.50
CA ILE A 81 -14.42 -21.41 21.55
C ILE A 81 -15.45 -20.54 20.86
N GLN A 82 -16.03 -21.04 19.78
CA GLN A 82 -17.07 -20.36 19.03
C GLN A 82 -18.45 -20.85 19.47
N LEU A 83 -19.35 -19.90 19.75
CA LEU A 83 -20.75 -20.14 20.08
C LEU A 83 -21.62 -19.41 19.03
N PRO A 84 -22.00 -20.09 17.93
CA PRO A 84 -22.81 -19.49 16.88
C PRO A 84 -24.18 -19.03 17.40
N SER A 85 -24.63 -17.84 16.99
CA SER A 85 -25.97 -17.39 17.33
C SER A 85 -26.99 -18.00 16.38
N THR A 86 -27.65 -19.08 16.82
CA THR A 86 -28.64 -19.85 16.04
C THR A 86 -30.07 -19.73 16.57
N VAL A 87 -30.28 -18.92 17.61
CA VAL A 87 -31.57 -18.79 18.30
C VAL A 87 -32.63 -18.09 17.45
N LEU A 88 -32.22 -17.33 16.44
CA LEU A 88 -33.08 -16.67 15.47
C LEU A 88 -32.40 -16.56 14.10
N MET A 89 -33.11 -16.13 13.08
CA MET A 89 -32.56 -15.56 11.84
C MET A 89 -33.03 -14.11 11.73
N ASN A 90 -32.24 -13.25 11.07
CA ASN A 90 -32.57 -11.85 10.89
C ASN A 90 -32.44 -11.41 9.42
N GLN A 91 -33.18 -10.37 9.06
CA GLN A 91 -33.01 -9.66 7.80
C GLN A 91 -33.22 -8.15 7.99
N PHE A 92 -32.32 -7.34 7.43
CA PHE A 92 -32.44 -5.89 7.37
C PHE A 92 -32.62 -5.44 5.92
N ARG A 93 -33.72 -4.72 5.64
CA ARG A 93 -34.03 -4.17 4.32
C ARG A 93 -34.14 -2.65 4.41
N LYS A 94 -33.60 -1.94 3.43
CA LYS A 94 -33.80 -0.49 3.33
C LYS A 94 -35.27 -0.18 3.04
N GLY A 95 -35.84 0.79 3.75
CA GLY A 95 -37.20 1.27 3.50
C GLY A 95 -37.33 1.87 2.09
N VAL A 96 -38.45 1.59 1.41
CA VAL A 96 -38.71 2.10 0.05
C VAL A 96 -39.36 3.48 0.08
N ASN A 97 -40.17 3.76 1.10
CA ASN A 97 -41.03 4.96 1.17
C ASN A 97 -40.59 5.97 2.24
N HIS A 98 -39.53 5.66 3.00
CA HIS A 98 -39.01 6.52 4.07
C HIS A 98 -37.52 6.24 4.32
N GLU A 99 -36.84 7.23 4.90
CA GLU A 99 -35.49 7.08 5.41
C GLU A 99 -35.52 6.14 6.64
N GLY A 100 -35.00 4.94 6.46
CA GLY A 100 -35.04 3.92 7.51
C GLY A 100 -34.80 2.50 7.02
N PHE A 101 -34.93 1.56 7.95
CA PHE A 101 -34.72 0.14 7.72
C PHE A 101 -35.84 -0.69 8.35
N LEU A 102 -36.31 -1.69 7.62
CA LEU A 102 -37.15 -2.74 8.17
C LEU A 102 -36.26 -3.86 8.69
N ALA A 103 -36.36 -4.17 9.98
CA ALA A 103 -35.75 -5.32 10.60
C ALA A 103 -36.80 -6.42 10.79
N GLU A 104 -36.47 -7.64 10.37
CA GLU A 104 -37.31 -8.82 10.52
C GLU A 104 -36.51 -9.92 11.21
N VAL A 105 -37.16 -10.66 12.12
CA VAL A 105 -36.56 -11.82 12.77
C VAL A 105 -37.46 -13.05 12.66
N ALA A 106 -36.87 -14.24 12.71
CA ALA A 106 -37.59 -15.49 12.84
C ALA A 106 -36.93 -16.32 13.93
N TRP A 107 -37.67 -16.62 15.00
CA TRP A 107 -37.16 -17.43 16.10
C TRP A 107 -36.98 -18.89 15.69
N HIS A 108 -35.97 -19.54 16.25
CA HIS A 108 -35.85 -20.99 16.17
C HIS A 108 -37.08 -21.64 16.84
N PRO A 109 -37.65 -22.73 16.29
CA PRO A 109 -38.89 -23.34 16.82
C PRO A 109 -38.80 -23.76 18.30
N GLU A 110 -37.60 -24.13 18.75
CA GLU A 110 -37.35 -24.54 20.14
C GLU A 110 -36.99 -23.38 21.07
N ALA A 111 -36.85 -22.16 20.54
CA ALA A 111 -36.50 -20.98 21.32
C ALA A 111 -37.75 -20.18 21.70
N PRO A 112 -37.94 -19.82 22.99
CA PRO A 112 -39.04 -18.98 23.40
C PRO A 112 -38.85 -17.56 22.83
N ALA A 113 -39.82 -17.13 22.03
CA ALA A 113 -39.87 -15.77 21.51
C ALA A 113 -39.97 -14.76 22.65
N ARG A 114 -39.23 -13.66 22.54
CA ARG A 114 -39.22 -12.58 23.52
C ARG A 114 -39.02 -11.22 22.85
N PRO A 115 -39.33 -10.12 23.54
CA PRO A 115 -39.14 -8.79 22.98
C PRO A 115 -37.66 -8.53 22.68
N LEU A 116 -37.38 -8.07 21.47
CA LEU A 116 -36.04 -7.70 21.01
C LEU A 116 -36.03 -6.25 20.54
N ARG A 117 -34.85 -5.67 20.45
CA ARG A 117 -34.61 -4.32 19.94
C ARG A 117 -33.72 -4.38 18.71
N ALA A 118 -34.17 -3.81 17.61
CA ALA A 118 -33.33 -3.60 16.45
C ALA A 118 -32.72 -2.20 16.49
N ILE A 119 -31.42 -2.13 16.25
CA ILE A 119 -30.63 -0.90 16.27
C ILE A 119 -29.90 -0.81 14.93
N THR A 120 -29.95 0.37 14.33
CA THR A 120 -29.19 0.70 13.13
C THR A 120 -28.36 1.94 13.39
N SER A 121 -27.13 1.94 12.90
CA SER A 121 -26.25 3.11 12.86
C SER A 121 -25.61 3.23 11.49
N MET A 122 -25.34 4.46 11.11
CA MET A 122 -24.74 4.83 9.84
C MET A 122 -23.60 5.79 10.07
N GLU A 123 -22.51 5.55 9.37
CA GLU A 123 -21.31 6.37 9.43
C GLU A 123 -20.96 6.89 8.04
N PHE A 124 -20.58 8.16 8.01
CA PHE A 124 -19.98 8.80 6.85
C PHE A 124 -18.95 9.81 7.35
N ASP A 125 -17.73 9.75 6.82
CA ASP A 125 -16.64 10.65 7.22
C ASP A 125 -16.33 10.59 8.73
N ASN A 126 -16.40 9.39 9.32
CA ASN A 126 -16.29 9.14 10.76
C ASN A 126 -17.35 9.85 11.62
N VAL A 127 -18.45 10.30 11.03
CA VAL A 127 -19.59 10.91 11.73
C VAL A 127 -20.78 9.97 11.68
N LEU A 128 -21.42 9.75 12.84
CA LEU A 128 -22.70 9.05 12.91
C LEU A 128 -23.80 9.95 12.33
N CYS A 129 -24.09 9.75 11.04
CA CYS A 129 -25.02 10.57 10.27
C CYS A 129 -26.46 10.04 10.31
N GLY A 130 -26.62 8.74 10.56
CA GLY A 130 -27.92 8.09 10.61
C GLY A 130 -27.97 7.10 11.78
N TYR A 131 -29.02 7.14 12.59
CA TYR A 131 -29.16 6.18 13.69
C TYR A 131 -30.62 6.02 14.06
N GLY A 132 -30.96 4.84 14.57
CA GLY A 132 -32.32 4.53 15.00
C GLY A 132 -32.36 3.26 15.83
N SER A 133 -33.38 3.17 16.67
CA SER A 133 -33.64 2.02 17.52
C SER A 133 -35.14 1.81 17.60
N ALA A 134 -35.61 0.58 17.41
CA ALA A 134 -37.02 0.23 17.53
C ALA A 134 -37.17 -1.14 18.18
N GLN A 135 -38.21 -1.30 18.99
CA GLN A 135 -38.59 -2.59 19.56
C GLN A 135 -39.33 -3.41 18.49
N LEU A 136 -39.04 -4.71 18.41
CA LEU A 136 -39.72 -5.61 17.49
C LEU A 136 -41.16 -5.87 17.96
N GLN A 137 -42.11 -5.57 17.08
CA GLN A 137 -43.53 -5.92 17.22
C GLN A 137 -43.81 -7.14 16.35
N SER A 138 -44.27 -8.24 16.94
CA SER A 138 -44.64 -9.45 16.16
C SER A 138 -43.56 -9.94 15.18
N ASN A 139 -42.28 -9.81 15.59
CA ASN A 139 -41.06 -10.17 14.84
C ASN A 139 -40.57 -9.17 13.76
N SER A 140 -41.14 -7.98 13.65
CA SER A 140 -40.56 -6.94 12.79
C SER A 140 -40.51 -5.57 13.47
N ALA A 141 -39.62 -4.71 13.01
CA ALA A 141 -39.51 -3.32 13.47
C ALA A 141 -39.17 -2.41 12.30
N ASP A 142 -39.91 -1.31 12.18
CA ASP A 142 -39.54 -0.20 11.32
C ASP A 142 -38.64 0.77 12.09
N ILE A 143 -37.37 0.84 11.67
CA ILE A 143 -36.36 1.71 12.26
C ILE A 143 -36.28 2.97 11.41
N ARG A 144 -36.91 4.05 11.90
CA ARG A 144 -36.77 5.36 11.28
C ARG A 144 -35.39 5.94 11.56
N THR A 145 -34.76 6.45 10.50
CA THR A 145 -33.46 7.13 10.59
C THR A 145 -33.58 8.49 9.90
N ASN A 146 -32.72 9.43 10.29
CA ASN A 146 -32.63 10.76 9.69
C ASN A 146 -31.84 10.79 8.37
N ASP A 147 -31.13 9.70 8.06
CA ASP A 147 -30.37 9.46 6.83
C ASP A 147 -30.39 7.94 6.57
N SER A 148 -30.32 7.50 5.32
CA SER A 148 -30.28 6.08 4.92
C SER A 148 -29.09 5.78 3.98
N SER A 149 -28.09 6.67 3.96
CA SER A 149 -26.92 6.59 3.10
C SER A 149 -25.62 6.49 3.91
N GLY A 150 -24.60 5.83 3.35
CA GLY A 150 -23.30 5.62 4.01
C GLY A 150 -23.06 4.17 4.41
N GLU A 151 -22.08 3.96 5.27
CA GLU A 151 -21.79 2.66 5.90
C GLU A 151 -22.83 2.37 6.95
N ASN A 152 -23.46 1.20 6.90
CA ASN A 152 -24.53 0.82 7.80
C ASN A 152 -24.04 -0.33 8.69
N ARG A 153 -24.46 -0.31 9.95
CA ARG A 153 -24.31 -1.41 10.90
C ARG A 153 -25.64 -1.64 11.59
N HIS A 154 -26.03 -2.91 11.65
CA HIS A 154 -27.28 -3.36 12.23
C HIS A 154 -27.02 -4.31 13.40
N LEU A 155 -27.90 -4.25 14.39
CA LEU A 155 -27.78 -5.02 15.63
C LEU A 155 -29.18 -5.44 16.10
N ILE A 156 -29.33 -6.70 16.49
CA ILE A 156 -30.48 -7.21 17.25
C ILE A 156 -30.03 -7.46 18.68
N TRP A 157 -30.59 -6.68 19.59
CA TRP A 157 -30.28 -6.68 21.01
C TRP A 157 -31.42 -7.31 21.82
N ASP A 158 -31.05 -8.18 22.75
CA ASP A 158 -31.94 -8.78 23.73
C ASP A 158 -31.83 -8.03 25.06
N ASP A 159 -32.80 -7.16 25.32
CA ASP A 159 -32.85 -6.34 26.54
C ASP A 159 -32.95 -7.21 27.82
N GLN A 160 -33.56 -8.39 27.74
CA GLN A 160 -33.78 -9.24 28.92
C GLN A 160 -32.48 -9.92 29.36
N ASN A 161 -31.73 -10.49 28.41
CA ASN A 161 -30.49 -11.23 28.71
C ASN A 161 -29.22 -10.39 28.53
N GLN A 162 -29.34 -9.16 28.03
CA GLN A 162 -28.23 -8.26 27.70
C GLN A 162 -27.26 -8.91 26.70
N LEU A 163 -27.81 -9.50 25.64
CA LEU A 163 -27.05 -10.21 24.61
C LEU A 163 -27.32 -9.63 23.23
N ILE A 164 -26.27 -9.56 22.43
CA ILE A 164 -26.36 -9.49 20.97
C ILE A 164 -26.82 -10.85 20.45
N LEU A 165 -27.93 -10.86 19.71
CA LEU A 165 -28.41 -12.07 19.03
C LEU A 165 -28.07 -12.07 17.54
N ALA A 166 -27.93 -10.89 16.94
CA ALA A 166 -27.41 -10.74 15.59
C ALA A 166 -26.71 -9.39 15.41
N ALA A 167 -25.64 -9.35 14.62
CA ALA A 167 -25.03 -8.11 14.18
C ALA A 167 -24.54 -8.24 12.74
N SER A 168 -24.55 -7.13 12.00
CA SER A 168 -23.92 -7.07 10.68
C SER A 168 -22.50 -6.50 10.77
N GLY A 169 -21.64 -6.92 9.85
CA GLY A 169 -20.45 -6.13 9.51
C GLY A 169 -20.84 -4.80 8.85
N ARG A 170 -19.84 -4.06 8.34
CA ARG A 170 -20.08 -2.85 7.53
C ARG A 170 -20.78 -3.20 6.23
N LEU A 171 -21.95 -2.61 6.01
CA LEU A 171 -22.77 -2.81 4.81
C LEU A 171 -23.00 -1.50 4.05
N TYR A 172 -23.02 -1.57 2.73
CA TYR A 172 -23.46 -0.48 1.86
C TYR A 172 -24.67 -0.91 1.04
N TYR A 173 -25.70 -0.07 0.98
CA TYR A 173 -26.84 -0.27 0.10
C TYR A 173 -26.64 0.51 -1.19
N ILE A 174 -26.68 -0.19 -2.33
CA ILE A 174 -26.56 0.42 -3.66
C ILE A 174 -27.88 1.14 -3.97
N GLY A 175 -27.85 2.48 -3.99
CA GLY A 175 -29.03 3.30 -4.33
C GLY A 175 -29.26 3.50 -5.83
N ALA A 176 -28.20 3.41 -6.64
CA ALA A 176 -28.29 3.51 -8.09
C ALA A 176 -27.16 2.71 -8.76
N PHE A 177 -27.46 2.14 -9.92
CA PHE A 177 -26.53 1.39 -10.75
C PHE A 177 -26.47 2.02 -12.14
N SER A 178 -25.26 2.26 -12.64
CA SER A 178 -25.07 2.74 -14.01
C SER A 178 -24.55 1.64 -14.92
N ILE A 179 -25.30 1.33 -15.96
CA ILE A 179 -24.85 0.44 -17.04
C ILE A 179 -24.35 1.31 -18.19
N SER A 180 -23.12 1.07 -18.60
CA SER A 180 -22.51 1.67 -19.78
C SER A 180 -22.07 0.57 -20.73
N SER A 181 -22.64 0.52 -21.93
CA SER A 181 -22.18 -0.37 -22.99
C SER A 181 -21.15 0.35 -23.86
N THR A 182 -19.96 -0.24 -23.99
CA THR A 182 -18.95 0.20 -24.96
C THR A 182 -19.14 -0.58 -26.25
N SER A 183 -19.34 0.10 -27.36
CA SER A 183 -19.26 -0.54 -28.68
C SER A 183 -17.79 -0.70 -29.06
N SER A 184 -17.39 -1.92 -29.42
CA SER A 184 -16.11 -2.13 -30.11
C SER A 184 -16.16 -1.45 -31.47
N ASP A 185 -15.12 -0.70 -31.80
CA ASP A 185 -14.94 -0.21 -33.15
C ASP A 185 -14.75 -1.42 -34.09
N PRO A 186 -15.48 -1.49 -35.22
CA PRO A 186 -15.36 -2.61 -36.15
C PRO A 186 -13.97 -2.72 -36.78
N GLU A 187 -13.22 -1.61 -36.87
CA GLU A 187 -11.87 -1.62 -37.45
C GLU A 187 -10.78 -1.54 -36.36
N PRO A 188 -9.92 -2.57 -36.22
CA PRO A 188 -8.76 -2.46 -35.34
C PRO A 188 -7.78 -1.42 -35.88
N ARG A 189 -7.13 -0.70 -34.98
CA ARG A 189 -5.94 0.07 -35.33
C ARG A 189 -4.81 -0.88 -35.66
N VAL A 190 -4.33 -0.83 -36.90
CA VAL A 190 -3.15 -1.57 -37.35
C VAL A 190 -1.96 -0.62 -37.44
N PHE A 191 -0.85 -0.96 -36.78
CA PHE A 191 0.41 -0.24 -36.91
C PHE A 191 1.58 -1.21 -36.83
N SER A 192 2.74 -0.86 -37.39
CA SER A 192 3.93 -1.71 -37.27
C SER A 192 4.74 -1.31 -36.04
N ALA A 193 4.88 -2.23 -35.09
CA ALA A 193 5.83 -2.09 -33.99
C ALA A 193 7.23 -2.51 -34.47
N VAL A 194 8.25 -1.76 -34.08
CA VAL A 194 9.65 -2.10 -34.36
C VAL A 194 10.12 -3.11 -33.32
N GLU A 195 10.25 -4.37 -33.70
CA GLU A 195 10.83 -5.43 -32.86
C GLU A 195 12.30 -5.13 -32.54
N ASP A 196 12.85 -5.84 -31.56
CA ASP A 196 14.22 -5.60 -31.11
C ASP A 196 15.25 -5.78 -32.23
N ASP A 197 15.07 -6.73 -33.13
CA ASP A 197 15.89 -6.92 -34.33
C ASP A 197 15.73 -5.83 -35.42
N GLY A 198 14.86 -4.83 -35.20
CA GLY A 198 14.58 -3.77 -36.16
C GLY A 198 13.53 -4.13 -37.21
N ARG A 199 12.97 -5.35 -37.16
CA ARG A 199 11.88 -5.79 -38.03
C ARG A 199 10.59 -5.07 -37.68
N LEU A 200 9.78 -4.79 -38.69
CA LEU A 200 8.44 -4.24 -38.53
C LEU A 200 7.46 -5.39 -38.37
N ALA A 201 6.92 -5.55 -37.16
CA ALA A 201 5.87 -6.52 -36.87
C ALA A 201 4.51 -5.80 -36.79
N PRO A 202 3.51 -6.20 -37.60
CA PRO A 202 2.19 -5.62 -37.55
C PRO A 202 1.51 -5.94 -36.21
N GLN A 203 1.04 -4.91 -35.53
CA GLN A 203 0.24 -4.96 -34.32
C GLN A 203 -1.18 -4.52 -34.64
N ARG A 204 -2.16 -5.27 -34.12
CA ARG A 204 -3.58 -4.97 -34.27
C ARG A 204 -4.16 -4.72 -32.89
N VAL A 205 -4.71 -3.53 -32.66
CA VAL A 205 -5.36 -3.15 -31.40
C VAL A 205 -6.82 -2.85 -31.70
N MET A 206 -7.73 -3.65 -31.14
CA MET A 206 -9.16 -3.36 -31.18
C MET A 206 -9.42 -2.07 -30.43
N LEU A 207 -10.12 -1.12 -31.04
CA LEU A 207 -10.53 0.10 -30.37
C LEU A 207 -11.91 -0.13 -29.73
N SER A 208 -12.16 0.50 -28.59
CA SER A 208 -13.48 0.56 -27.97
C SER A 208 -13.87 2.02 -27.86
N ALA A 209 -15.04 2.37 -28.38
CA ALA A 209 -15.56 3.72 -28.22
C ALA A 209 -15.97 3.93 -26.77
N PRO A 210 -15.81 5.16 -26.22
CA PRO A 210 -16.40 5.50 -24.94
C PRO A 210 -17.92 5.25 -25.01
N PRO A 211 -18.55 4.81 -23.92
CA PRO A 211 -19.95 4.42 -23.93
C PRO A 211 -20.81 5.63 -24.33
N SER A 212 -21.55 5.50 -25.43
CA SER A 212 -22.42 6.57 -25.94
C SER A 212 -23.66 6.77 -25.08
N ASN A 213 -24.14 5.70 -24.42
CA ASN A 213 -25.27 5.74 -23.52
C ASN A 213 -24.89 5.22 -22.13
N ARG A 214 -25.14 6.05 -21.11
CA ARG A 214 -25.08 5.65 -19.71
C ARG A 214 -26.51 5.56 -19.18
N SER A 215 -27.04 4.35 -19.09
CA SER A 215 -28.33 4.12 -18.42
C SER A 215 -28.10 4.09 -16.92
N VAL A 216 -28.82 4.92 -16.17
CA VAL A 216 -28.79 4.93 -14.70
C VAL A 216 -30.11 4.38 -14.19
N ILE A 217 -30.06 3.28 -13.46
CA ILE A 217 -31.20 2.65 -12.80
C ILE A 217 -31.14 3.04 -11.32
N GLY A 218 -32.25 3.56 -10.79
CA GLY A 218 -32.31 4.15 -9.44
C GLY A 218 -32.03 5.65 -9.44
N GLU A 219 -32.33 6.32 -8.33
CA GLU A 219 -32.03 7.74 -8.18
C GLU A 219 -30.58 7.91 -7.73
N PRO A 220 -29.66 8.40 -8.58
CA PRO A 220 -28.35 8.80 -8.10
C PRO A 220 -28.60 9.88 -7.05
N ASN A 221 -28.00 9.72 -5.86
CA ASN A 221 -28.19 10.63 -4.73
C ASN A 221 -27.83 12.06 -5.19
N ARG A 222 -28.83 12.81 -5.68
CA ARG A 222 -28.64 14.06 -6.43
C ARG A 222 -28.43 15.16 -5.41
N HIS A 223 -27.22 15.74 -5.41
CA HIS A 223 -26.90 17.00 -4.73
C HIS A 223 -27.17 17.02 -3.22
N THR A 224 -26.54 16.12 -2.46
CA THR A 224 -26.51 16.20 -0.99
C THR A 224 -25.30 17.01 -0.49
N TYR A 225 -25.37 17.49 0.76
CA TYR A 225 -24.23 18.07 1.50
C TYR A 225 -22.97 17.17 1.48
N ARG A 226 -23.16 15.87 1.22
CA ARG A 226 -22.09 14.87 1.10
C ARG A 226 -21.17 15.09 -0.08
N GLU A 227 -21.59 15.73 -1.18
CA GLU A 227 -20.69 16.08 -2.28
C GLU A 227 -19.64 17.11 -1.83
N TRP A 228 -20.04 18.10 -1.03
CA TRP A 228 -19.12 19.06 -0.43
C TRP A 228 -18.19 18.38 0.57
N THR A 229 -18.73 17.46 1.35
CA THR A 229 -17.94 16.66 2.30
C THR A 229 -16.91 15.80 1.57
N ARG A 230 -17.27 15.15 0.44
CA ARG A 230 -16.33 14.39 -0.41
C ARG A 230 -15.22 15.26 -0.98
N ARG A 231 -15.54 16.47 -1.45
CA ARG A 231 -14.54 17.43 -1.92
C ARG A 231 -13.58 17.84 -0.81
N ARG A 232 -14.09 18.08 0.40
CA ARG A 232 -13.27 18.34 1.58
C ARG A 232 -12.38 17.15 1.91
N ILE A 233 -12.93 15.93 2.00
CA ILE A 233 -12.16 14.70 2.26
C ILE A 233 -11.03 14.54 1.24
N TYR A 234 -11.29 14.78 -0.05
CA TYR A 234 -10.28 14.73 -1.10
C TYR A 234 -9.15 15.75 -0.85
N LYS A 235 -9.51 17.00 -0.53
CA LYS A 235 -8.55 18.06 -0.26
C LYS A 235 -7.73 17.77 1.00
N ASP A 236 -8.37 17.31 2.07
CA ASP A 236 -7.72 16.96 3.33
C ASP A 236 -6.80 15.75 3.16
N GLU A 237 -7.18 14.76 2.33
CA GLU A 237 -6.30 13.65 1.92
C GLU A 237 -5.07 14.18 1.16
N GLU A 238 -5.25 15.08 0.20
CA GLU A 238 -4.14 15.70 -0.54
C GLU A 238 -3.17 16.44 0.39
N GLU A 239 -3.70 17.27 1.30
CA GLU A 239 -2.92 17.99 2.30
C GLU A 239 -2.20 17.03 3.27
N ARG A 240 -2.88 15.98 3.75
CA ARG A 240 -2.29 14.95 4.62
C ARG A 240 -1.19 14.17 3.91
N LEU A 241 -1.41 13.77 2.66
CA LEU A 241 -0.42 13.05 1.85
C LEU A 241 0.83 13.92 1.63
N ALA A 242 0.66 15.23 1.46
CA ALA A 242 1.77 16.18 1.36
C ALA A 242 2.52 16.35 2.69
N VAL A 243 1.82 16.54 3.82
CA VAL A 243 2.45 16.68 5.15
C VAL A 243 3.19 15.40 5.56
N GLU A 244 2.64 14.23 5.26
CA GLU A 244 3.30 12.96 5.53
C GLU A 244 4.36 12.58 4.47
N ARG A 245 4.49 13.37 3.40
CA ARG A 245 5.30 13.08 2.20
C ARG A 245 4.99 11.71 1.61
N ARG A 246 3.76 11.22 1.77
CA ARG A 246 3.30 9.99 1.13
C ARG A 246 3.20 10.17 -0.39
N PHE A 247 2.87 11.38 -0.82
CA PHE A 247 2.88 11.77 -2.22
C PHE A 247 3.27 13.25 -2.33
N VAL A 248 4.39 13.55 -3.00
CA VAL A 248 4.83 14.92 -3.28
C VAL A 248 5.22 15.00 -4.75
N GLN A 249 4.62 15.95 -5.46
CA GLN A 249 4.97 16.27 -6.83
C GLN A 249 5.83 17.53 -6.85
N TYR A 250 7.00 17.44 -7.47
CA TYR A 250 7.86 18.60 -7.71
C TYR A 250 7.76 18.97 -9.18
N ALA A 251 7.28 20.17 -9.46
CA ALA A 251 7.19 20.72 -10.80
C ALA A 251 7.83 22.12 -10.77
N PRO A 252 9.17 22.22 -10.92
CA PRO A 252 9.84 23.51 -10.86
C PRO A 252 9.35 24.42 -12.00
N GLU A 253 9.03 25.66 -11.66
CA GLU A 253 8.79 26.71 -12.65
C GLU A 253 10.10 27.08 -13.35
N LEU A 254 10.00 27.70 -14.53
CA LEU A 254 11.17 28.13 -15.31
C LEU A 254 12.07 29.05 -14.47
N GLY A 255 13.28 28.58 -14.14
CA GLY A 255 14.26 29.33 -13.36
C GLY A 255 14.33 28.99 -11.86
N ASP A 256 13.36 28.23 -11.32
CA ASP A 256 13.30 27.90 -9.87
C ASP A 256 13.88 26.51 -9.53
N HIS A 257 14.71 25.95 -10.43
CA HIS A 257 15.27 24.60 -10.27
C HIS A 257 16.10 24.43 -9.00
N ALA A 258 16.75 25.51 -8.52
CA ALA A 258 17.62 25.46 -7.34
C ALA A 258 16.80 25.34 -6.03
N ASN A 259 15.75 26.14 -5.86
CA ASN A 259 14.91 26.08 -4.66
C ASN A 259 14.09 24.79 -4.63
N SER A 260 13.55 24.37 -5.79
CA SER A 260 12.84 23.10 -5.91
C SER A 260 13.75 21.89 -5.63
N HIS A 261 15.01 21.92 -6.08
CA HIS A 261 16.01 20.90 -5.70
C HIS A 261 16.28 20.90 -4.19
N ALA A 262 16.51 22.07 -3.59
CA ALA A 262 16.74 22.19 -2.16
C ALA A 262 15.56 21.65 -1.35
N LYS A 263 14.33 22.02 -1.73
CA LYS A 263 13.09 21.52 -1.11
C LYS A 263 12.99 19.99 -1.19
N ALA A 264 13.28 19.40 -2.35
CA ALA A 264 13.23 17.95 -2.53
C ALA A 264 14.28 17.22 -1.68
N VAL A 265 15.49 17.78 -1.56
CA VAL A 265 16.54 17.24 -0.67
C VAL A 265 16.15 17.40 0.80
N ASP A 266 15.54 18.51 1.18
CA ASP A 266 15.07 18.75 2.55
C ASP A 266 13.92 17.80 2.95
N ASP A 267 13.02 17.48 2.03
CA ASP A 267 11.99 16.46 2.26
C ASP A 267 12.61 15.06 2.44
N ILE A 268 13.67 14.71 1.69
CA ILE A 268 14.46 13.49 1.92
C ILE A 268 15.09 13.50 3.32
N ARG A 269 15.72 14.62 3.73
CA ARG A 269 16.33 14.76 5.07
C ARG A 269 15.30 14.64 6.18
N LEU A 270 14.12 15.21 6.00
CA LEU A 270 13.01 15.10 6.95
C LEU A 270 12.57 13.65 7.11
N LEU A 271 12.43 12.91 6.01
CA LEU A 271 12.13 11.47 6.06
C LEU A 271 13.22 10.67 6.77
N ILE A 272 14.50 10.97 6.48
CA ILE A 272 15.66 10.37 7.13
C ILE A 272 15.59 10.54 8.65
N ASN A 273 15.30 11.75 9.12
CA ASN A 273 15.26 12.02 10.56
C ASN A 273 13.99 11.49 11.22
N LYS A 274 12.88 11.41 10.50
CA LYS A 274 11.62 10.86 11.02
C LYS A 274 11.64 9.33 11.14
N HIS A 275 12.26 8.62 10.20
CA HIS A 275 12.16 7.17 10.08
C HIS A 275 13.50 6.42 10.16
N GLY A 276 14.63 7.12 10.25
CA GLY A 276 15.97 6.52 10.14
C GLY A 276 16.50 5.80 11.37
N ALA A 277 15.75 5.71 12.47
CA ALA A 277 16.21 5.08 13.71
C ALA A 277 16.62 3.60 13.52
N GLY A 278 15.86 2.84 12.71
CA GLY A 278 16.19 1.45 12.36
C GLY A 278 17.26 1.29 11.27
N GLY A 279 17.64 2.39 10.60
CA GLY A 279 18.54 2.41 9.46
C GLY A 279 17.96 3.20 8.28
N VAL A 280 18.83 3.54 7.32
CA VAL A 280 18.44 4.26 6.09
C VAL A 280 19.23 3.72 4.92
N TRP A 281 18.56 3.23 3.89
CA TRP A 281 19.21 2.75 2.67
C TRP A 281 18.82 3.58 1.47
N LEU A 282 19.83 4.07 0.74
CA LEU A 282 19.67 4.71 -0.56
C LEU A 282 20.08 3.75 -1.67
N TRP A 283 19.15 3.55 -2.59
CA TRP A 283 19.34 2.73 -3.77
C TRP A 283 19.13 3.59 -5.01
N ASP A 284 20.19 3.96 -5.72
CA ASP A 284 20.10 4.82 -6.91
C ASP A 284 21.30 4.60 -7.85
N PRO A 285 21.08 4.28 -9.15
CA PRO A 285 22.15 3.95 -10.09
C PRO A 285 23.16 5.09 -10.35
N TYR A 286 22.76 6.35 -10.11
CA TYR A 286 23.58 7.55 -10.32
C TYR A 286 24.02 8.20 -9.00
N LEU A 287 23.87 7.50 -7.88
CA LEU A 287 24.19 8.03 -6.55
C LEU A 287 25.67 8.36 -6.45
N SER A 288 25.98 9.58 -6.01
CA SER A 288 27.34 10.09 -5.81
C SER A 288 27.66 10.36 -4.33
N ALA A 289 28.94 10.58 -4.03
CA ALA A 289 29.43 11.01 -2.72
C ALA A 289 28.80 12.34 -2.27
N ARG A 290 28.54 13.25 -3.22
CA ARG A 290 27.89 14.53 -2.90
C ARG A 290 26.46 14.30 -2.45
N ASP A 291 25.72 13.43 -3.14
CA ASP A 291 24.36 13.06 -2.76
C ASP A 291 24.30 12.44 -1.37
N ILE A 292 25.26 11.56 -1.04
CA ILE A 292 25.39 10.94 0.29
C ILE A 292 25.65 12.01 1.38
N LEU A 293 26.55 12.96 1.11
CA LEU A 293 26.84 14.08 2.02
C LEU A 293 25.62 15.00 2.20
N ASP A 294 24.85 15.23 1.13
CA ASP A 294 23.67 16.08 1.16
C ASP A 294 22.44 15.36 1.76
N THR A 295 22.48 14.03 1.97
CA THR A 295 21.34 13.25 2.47
C THR A 295 21.69 12.40 3.72
N LEU A 296 22.37 11.27 3.56
CA LEU A 296 22.63 10.31 4.64
C LEU A 296 23.43 10.90 5.81
N PHE A 297 24.33 11.86 5.55
CA PHE A 297 25.09 12.55 6.60
C PHE A 297 24.22 13.44 7.51
N TYR A 298 23.00 13.77 7.09
CA TYR A 298 22.04 14.54 7.90
C TYR A 298 21.22 13.66 8.86
N CYS A 299 21.49 12.34 8.91
CA CYS A 299 20.83 11.43 9.84
C CYS A 299 21.23 11.74 11.29
N ILE A 300 20.26 12.07 12.13
CA ILE A 300 20.48 12.35 13.56
C ILE A 300 20.61 11.09 14.44
N HIS A 301 20.25 9.93 13.91
CA HIS A 301 20.18 8.67 14.67
C HIS A 301 21.56 8.01 14.75
N SER A 302 22.25 8.22 15.87
CA SER A 302 23.58 7.64 16.10
C SER A 302 23.55 6.10 16.05
N GLY A 303 24.43 5.51 15.26
CA GLY A 303 24.55 4.06 15.09
C GLY A 303 23.51 3.43 14.15
N ALA A 304 22.61 4.23 13.55
CA ALA A 304 21.69 3.74 12.53
C ALA A 304 22.47 3.20 11.33
N GLN A 305 22.08 2.02 10.82
CA GLN A 305 22.76 1.41 9.68
C GLN A 305 22.43 2.16 8.38
N LEU A 306 23.39 2.92 7.87
CA LEU A 306 23.27 3.65 6.62
C LEU A 306 23.89 2.86 5.48
N ARG A 307 23.12 2.60 4.42
CA ARG A 307 23.61 1.86 3.25
C ARG A 307 23.36 2.66 1.99
N ALA A 308 24.37 2.79 1.15
CA ALA A 308 24.28 3.47 -0.13
C ALA A 308 24.69 2.50 -1.24
N LEU A 309 23.89 2.40 -2.30
CA LEU A 309 24.15 1.52 -3.43
C LEU A 309 24.04 2.28 -4.75
N THR A 310 25.10 2.20 -5.57
CA THR A 310 25.17 2.82 -6.91
C THR A 310 25.55 1.80 -7.99
N ASP A 311 25.12 2.06 -9.22
CA ASP A 311 25.61 1.36 -10.42
C ASP A 311 26.83 2.07 -11.02
N GLY A 312 27.22 3.22 -10.43
CA GLY A 312 28.36 4.01 -10.85
C GLY A 312 28.19 4.64 -12.24
N GLN A 313 26.94 4.88 -12.63
CA GLN A 313 26.63 5.63 -13.84
C GLN A 313 26.82 7.13 -13.55
N GLU A 314 27.42 7.86 -14.48
CA GLU A 314 27.45 9.32 -14.41
C GLU A 314 26.14 9.88 -14.98
N PRO A 315 25.53 10.90 -14.34
CA PRO A 315 24.29 11.48 -14.83
C PRO A 315 24.50 12.00 -16.26
N PRO A 316 23.53 11.82 -17.17
CA PRO A 316 23.66 12.26 -18.54
C PRO A 316 23.94 13.77 -18.59
N SER A 317 25.02 14.17 -19.25
CA SER A 317 25.35 15.59 -19.43
C SER A 317 24.23 16.31 -20.18
N PRO A 318 23.96 17.59 -19.85
CA PRO A 318 22.96 18.38 -20.55
C PRO A 318 23.28 18.35 -22.05
N ARG A 319 22.32 17.91 -22.87
CA ARG A 319 22.53 17.89 -24.31
C ARG A 319 22.70 19.35 -24.78
N PRO A 320 23.78 19.71 -25.48
CA PRO A 320 23.79 20.97 -26.20
C PRO A 320 22.62 20.97 -27.19
N ALA A 321 21.97 22.13 -27.34
CA ALA A 321 20.86 22.31 -28.27
C ALA A 321 21.29 21.85 -29.67
N MET A 322 20.77 20.71 -30.12
CA MET A 322 21.25 20.04 -31.34
C MET A 322 20.33 20.39 -32.50
N GLU A 323 20.91 21.03 -33.52
CA GLU A 323 20.30 21.36 -34.80
C GLU A 323 19.61 20.16 -35.46
N THR A 324 18.50 20.47 -36.12
CA THR A 324 17.57 19.55 -36.76
C THR A 324 18.18 18.86 -38.00
N LYS A 325 18.46 17.55 -37.90
CA LYS A 325 18.63 16.64 -39.06
C LYS A 325 17.83 15.34 -38.88
N PRO A 326 17.45 14.65 -39.98
CA PRO A 326 16.22 13.85 -40.05
C PRO A 326 16.22 12.60 -39.16
N ARG A 327 15.09 12.43 -38.44
CA ARG A 327 14.93 11.65 -37.19
C ARG A 327 14.94 10.12 -37.33
N VAL A 328 14.88 9.55 -38.53
CA VAL A 328 14.62 8.11 -38.70
C VAL A 328 15.90 7.27 -38.71
N ARG A 329 16.93 7.64 -39.48
CA ARG A 329 18.20 6.89 -39.53
C ARG A 329 19.00 6.93 -38.22
N ALA A 330 18.90 8.03 -37.46
CA ALA A 330 19.59 8.16 -36.17
C ALA A 330 18.96 7.29 -35.07
N TYR A 331 17.66 7.04 -35.12
CA TYR A 331 16.95 6.18 -34.17
C TYR A 331 17.39 4.71 -34.31
N PHE A 332 17.36 4.16 -35.53
CA PHE A 332 17.80 2.79 -35.79
C PHE A 332 19.28 2.57 -35.51
N ARG A 333 20.14 3.55 -35.82
CA ARG A 333 21.58 3.50 -35.48
C ARG A 333 21.81 3.50 -33.97
N ARG A 334 21.01 4.26 -33.21
CA ARG A 334 21.06 4.29 -31.74
C ARG A 334 20.52 3.00 -31.11
N LYS A 335 19.44 2.40 -31.63
CA LYS A 335 18.91 1.11 -31.16
C LYS A 335 19.92 -0.02 -31.39
N ALA A 336 20.53 -0.08 -32.58
CA ALA A 336 21.59 -1.04 -32.91
C ALA A 336 22.85 -0.85 -32.06
N LEU A 337 23.29 0.40 -31.83
CA LEU A 337 24.40 0.70 -30.91
C LEU A 337 24.08 0.30 -29.46
N ARG A 338 22.82 0.42 -29.02
CA ARG A 338 22.37 0.04 -27.67
C ARG A 338 22.37 -1.48 -27.48
N GLN A 339 21.99 -2.24 -28.51
CA GLN A 339 22.08 -3.70 -28.52
C GLN A 339 23.51 -4.21 -28.64
N LEU A 340 24.34 -3.57 -29.45
CA LEU A 340 25.79 -3.85 -29.50
C LEU A 340 26.50 -3.52 -28.17
N ALA A 341 26.05 -2.49 -27.45
CA ALA A 341 26.52 -2.15 -26.10
C ALA A 341 25.93 -3.04 -24.98
N GLN A 342 24.83 -3.75 -25.25
CA GLN A 342 24.34 -4.82 -24.37
C GLN A 342 25.13 -6.12 -24.56
N HIS A 343 25.60 -6.41 -25.77
CA HIS A 343 26.43 -7.61 -26.07
C HIS A 343 27.93 -7.41 -25.80
N ARG A 344 28.45 -6.18 -25.83
CA ARG A 344 29.79 -5.86 -25.31
C ARG A 344 29.67 -5.46 -23.85
N GLY A 345 30.12 -6.30 -22.93
CA GLY A 345 30.16 -6.04 -21.48
C GLY A 345 31.04 -4.85 -21.08
N ALA A 346 30.64 -3.64 -21.43
CA ALA A 346 31.37 -2.41 -21.14
C ALA A 346 30.41 -1.28 -20.74
N SER A 347 30.18 -1.19 -19.43
CA SER A 347 30.24 0.08 -18.68
C SER A 347 30.08 -0.24 -17.19
N GLY A 348 31.04 -1.01 -16.65
CA GLY A 348 31.27 -0.95 -15.21
C GLY A 348 31.88 0.42 -14.86
N PRO A 349 31.61 0.96 -13.66
CA PRO A 349 32.19 2.23 -13.24
C PRO A 349 33.72 2.20 -13.35
N THR A 350 34.29 3.25 -13.91
CA THR A 350 35.74 3.36 -14.10
C THR A 350 36.43 3.44 -12.72
N LEU A 351 37.61 2.85 -12.56
CA LEU A 351 38.44 3.01 -11.34
C LEU A 351 38.60 4.49 -10.92
N LYS A 352 38.60 5.40 -11.90
CA LYS A 352 38.58 6.85 -11.71
C LYS A 352 37.35 7.33 -10.93
N PHE A 353 36.15 6.82 -11.24
CA PHE A 353 34.92 7.16 -10.52
C PHE A 353 35.03 6.77 -9.04
N ILE A 354 35.41 5.52 -8.75
CA ILE A 354 35.56 5.01 -7.38
C ILE A 354 36.56 5.88 -6.60
N LYS A 355 37.72 6.19 -7.21
CA LYS A 355 38.74 7.05 -6.60
C LYS A 355 38.21 8.46 -6.32
N ASN A 356 37.46 9.04 -7.25
CA ASN A 356 36.84 10.36 -7.07
C ASN A 356 35.83 10.35 -5.91
N GLN A 357 34.94 9.36 -5.84
CA GLN A 357 33.96 9.25 -4.75
C GLN A 357 34.64 9.11 -3.39
N ARG A 358 35.67 8.23 -3.29
CA ARG A 358 36.49 8.07 -2.07
C ARG A 358 37.15 9.38 -1.64
N THR A 359 37.73 10.10 -2.59
CA THR A 359 38.43 11.36 -2.33
C THR A 359 37.46 12.43 -1.83
N THR A 360 36.28 12.53 -2.45
CA THR A 360 35.24 13.48 -2.03
C THR A 360 34.75 13.19 -0.60
N LEU A 361 34.46 11.93 -0.27
CA LEU A 361 34.04 11.54 1.09
C LEU A 361 35.18 11.77 2.09
N ALA A 362 36.41 11.34 1.80
CA ALA A 362 37.55 11.55 2.69
C ALA A 362 37.79 13.03 3.00
N LYS A 363 37.60 13.92 2.02
CA LYS A 363 37.81 15.35 2.19
C LYS A 363 36.68 16.03 2.99
N ALA A 364 35.45 15.54 2.89
CA ALA A 364 34.26 16.23 3.40
C ALA A 364 33.55 15.54 4.58
N ALA A 365 33.95 14.31 4.95
CA ALA A 365 33.23 13.50 5.94
C ALA A 365 33.35 14.00 7.40
N GLY A 366 34.31 14.89 7.69
CA GLY A 366 34.49 15.41 9.05
C GLY A 366 34.88 14.32 10.05
N ASN A 367 34.28 14.33 11.24
CA ASN A 367 34.61 13.39 12.34
C ASN A 367 33.79 12.09 12.33
N CYS A 368 32.82 11.93 11.41
CA CYS A 368 31.97 10.74 11.27
C CYS A 368 31.28 10.26 12.57
N ARG A 369 31.10 11.12 13.58
CA ARG A 369 30.63 10.69 14.90
C ARG A 369 29.21 10.12 14.82
N GLY A 370 29.04 8.88 15.28
CA GLY A 370 27.75 8.19 15.27
C GLY A 370 27.31 7.69 13.88
N LEU A 371 28.14 7.84 12.85
CA LEU A 371 27.84 7.42 11.49
C LEU A 371 28.24 5.95 11.28
N ALA A 372 27.29 5.10 10.92
CA ALA A 372 27.54 3.71 10.51
C ALA A 372 27.17 3.55 9.02
N LEU A 373 28.01 4.10 8.14
CA LEU A 373 27.75 4.16 6.70
C LEU A 373 28.59 3.17 5.91
N GLU A 374 27.92 2.44 5.01
CA GLU A 374 28.55 1.62 4.00
C GLU A 374 28.04 2.03 2.60
N TYR A 375 28.97 2.35 1.69
CA TYR A 375 28.68 2.75 0.32
C TYR A 375 29.32 1.76 -0.66
N ARG A 376 28.47 1.09 -1.43
CA ARG A 376 28.86 0.04 -2.37
C ARG A 376 28.52 0.40 -3.82
N ILE A 377 29.25 -0.24 -4.71
CA ILE A 377 29.12 -0.12 -6.17
C ILE A 377 28.90 -1.48 -6.80
N ARG A 378 28.00 -1.54 -7.77
CA ARG A 378 27.88 -2.72 -8.63
C ARG A 378 29.00 -2.68 -9.69
N THR A 379 29.90 -3.65 -9.65
CA THR A 379 31.00 -3.81 -10.63
C THR A 379 31.06 -5.24 -11.16
N GLY A 380 31.52 -5.40 -12.40
CA GLY A 380 31.64 -6.73 -13.02
C GLY A 380 30.30 -7.44 -13.26
N ASN A 381 30.33 -8.77 -13.16
CA ASN A 381 29.19 -9.67 -13.37
C ASN A 381 28.40 -9.95 -12.07
N ALA A 382 28.78 -9.33 -10.95
CA ALA A 382 28.08 -9.49 -9.68
C ALA A 382 26.88 -8.53 -9.59
N GLY A 383 25.74 -9.02 -9.09
CA GLY A 383 24.51 -8.25 -8.95
C GLY A 383 23.67 -8.13 -10.23
N LEU A 384 22.46 -7.59 -10.07
CA LEU A 384 21.54 -7.27 -11.17
C LEU A 384 21.65 -5.78 -11.52
N ARG A 385 21.53 -5.44 -12.80
CA ARG A 385 21.37 -4.03 -13.22
C ARG A 385 20.05 -3.51 -12.71
N PHE A 386 20.05 -2.29 -12.18
CA PHE A 386 18.85 -1.65 -11.65
C PHE A 386 18.73 -0.22 -12.18
N HIS A 387 17.49 0.20 -12.36
CA HIS A 387 17.14 1.58 -12.72
C HIS A 387 16.31 2.26 -11.65
N ASP A 388 15.88 1.51 -10.64
CA ASP A 388 14.98 2.00 -9.62
C ASP A 388 15.71 2.90 -8.63
N ARG A 389 14.97 3.88 -8.08
CA ARG A 389 15.48 4.81 -7.07
C ARG A 389 14.61 4.76 -5.84
N PHE A 390 15.18 4.31 -4.72
CA PHE A 390 14.46 4.17 -3.48
C PHE A 390 15.22 4.76 -2.28
N LEU A 391 14.45 5.38 -1.39
CA LEU A 391 14.83 5.66 -0.01
C LEU A 391 14.11 4.66 0.89
N ILE A 392 14.85 3.85 1.64
CA ILE A 392 14.34 2.68 2.35
C ILE A 392 14.65 2.80 3.85
N PHE A 393 13.68 2.46 4.69
CA PHE A 393 13.77 2.44 6.14
C PHE A 393 13.51 1.02 6.65
N PRO A 394 14.56 0.24 6.95
CA PRO A 394 14.43 -1.08 7.56
C PRO A 394 14.05 -0.95 9.05
N ASN A 395 12.76 -0.81 9.36
CA ASN A 395 12.32 -0.89 10.75
C ASN A 395 12.40 -2.34 11.25
N ALA A 396 12.92 -2.53 12.46
CA ALA A 396 13.07 -3.84 13.09
C ALA A 396 11.70 -4.48 13.42
N ASP A 397 10.68 -3.66 13.69
CA ASP A 397 9.34 -4.09 14.14
C ASP A 397 8.41 -4.52 12.99
N GLY A 398 8.95 -4.80 11.79
CA GLY A 398 8.19 -5.31 10.64
C GLY A 398 7.53 -4.26 9.75
N GLN A 399 7.43 -2.99 10.17
CA GLN A 399 6.94 -1.88 9.34
C GLN A 399 8.04 -1.29 8.44
N ALA A 400 8.57 -2.10 7.52
CA ALA A 400 9.51 -1.58 6.52
C ALA A 400 8.83 -0.50 5.66
N LEU A 401 9.43 0.69 5.59
CA LEU A 401 8.93 1.79 4.77
C LEU A 401 9.88 2.03 3.60
N ALA A 402 9.33 2.39 2.43
CA ALA A 402 10.12 2.76 1.26
C ALA A 402 9.43 3.87 0.48
N TRP A 403 10.24 4.75 -0.10
CA TRP A 403 9.81 5.81 -1.00
C TRP A 403 10.48 5.65 -2.36
N SER A 404 9.68 5.65 -3.42
CA SER A 404 10.16 5.83 -4.79
C SER A 404 10.50 7.30 -5.01
N LEU A 405 11.72 7.56 -5.50
CA LEU A 405 12.20 8.93 -5.72
C LEU A 405 11.82 9.48 -7.10
N GLY A 406 11.36 8.65 -8.04
CA GLY A 406 11.01 9.04 -9.42
C GLY A 406 12.18 9.50 -10.32
N THR A 407 13.25 10.02 -9.72
CA THR A 407 14.51 10.44 -10.35
C THR A 407 15.67 10.20 -9.38
N SER A 408 16.90 10.35 -9.87
CA SER A 408 18.10 10.17 -9.04
C SER A 408 18.29 11.34 -8.08
N VAL A 409 18.91 11.10 -6.93
CA VAL A 409 19.11 12.11 -5.85
C VAL A 409 19.80 13.36 -6.39
N ASN A 410 20.76 13.20 -7.31
CA ASN A 410 21.43 14.34 -7.95
C ASN A 410 20.51 15.22 -8.83
N SER A 411 19.30 14.76 -9.14
CA SER A 411 18.35 15.38 -10.08
C SER A 411 16.98 15.66 -9.46
N VAL A 412 16.73 15.27 -8.20
CA VAL A 412 15.44 15.57 -7.54
C VAL A 412 15.18 17.06 -7.55
N GLY A 413 13.96 17.47 -7.87
CA GLY A 413 13.51 18.86 -7.87
C GLY A 413 14.02 19.70 -9.03
N LYS A 414 14.93 19.18 -9.88
CA LYS A 414 15.41 19.89 -11.09
C LYS A 414 14.47 19.78 -12.28
N ALA A 415 13.62 18.75 -12.30
CA ALA A 415 12.58 18.52 -13.29
C ALA A 415 11.34 17.91 -12.63
N HIS A 416 10.26 17.81 -13.42
CA HIS A 416 9.04 17.12 -12.98
C HIS A 416 9.36 15.70 -12.51
N HIS A 417 9.04 15.40 -11.26
CA HIS A 417 9.11 14.06 -10.70
C HIS A 417 8.21 13.95 -9.46
N ILE A 418 8.00 12.72 -9.02
CA ILE A 418 7.15 12.38 -7.88
C ILE A 418 7.96 11.62 -6.84
N LEU A 419 7.86 12.04 -5.60
CA LEU A 419 8.28 11.28 -4.41
C LEU A 419 7.04 10.59 -3.84
N GLN A 420 7.05 9.26 -3.77
CA GLN A 420 5.87 8.49 -3.37
C GLN A 420 6.24 7.35 -2.42
N ARG A 421 5.51 7.22 -1.32
CA ARG A 421 5.61 6.06 -0.43
C ARG A 421 5.03 4.82 -1.11
N VAL A 422 5.77 3.72 -1.04
CA VAL A 422 5.33 2.40 -1.51
C VAL A 422 4.46 1.74 -0.44
N ASP A 423 3.33 1.12 -0.85
CA ASP A 423 2.40 0.48 0.08
C ASP A 423 3.03 -0.68 0.84
N ASN A 424 3.86 -1.48 0.16
CA ASN A 424 4.59 -2.60 0.76
C ASN A 424 6.11 -2.39 0.69
N GLY A 425 6.66 -1.67 1.68
CA GLY A 425 8.10 -1.42 1.78
C GLY A 425 8.94 -2.68 2.02
N ARG A 426 8.34 -3.77 2.53
CA ARG A 426 9.06 -5.02 2.78
C ARG A 426 9.59 -5.66 1.50
N LEU A 427 8.80 -5.63 0.42
CA LEU A 427 9.22 -6.13 -0.88
C LEU A 427 10.48 -5.41 -1.39
N ILE A 428 10.56 -4.08 -1.18
CA ILE A 428 11.70 -3.27 -1.58
C ILE A 428 12.93 -3.59 -0.72
N VAL A 429 12.74 -3.75 0.61
CA VAL A 429 13.80 -4.20 1.53
C VAL A 429 14.37 -5.55 1.10
N ASP A 430 13.52 -6.53 0.81
CA ASP A 430 13.96 -7.88 0.44
C ASP A 430 14.67 -7.90 -0.93
N ALA A 431 14.26 -7.05 -1.88
CA ALA A 431 14.94 -6.87 -3.15
C ALA A 431 16.31 -6.20 -2.98
N PHE A 432 16.38 -5.14 -2.17
CA PHE A 432 17.63 -4.45 -1.85
C PHE A 432 18.62 -5.39 -1.17
N LEU A 433 18.19 -6.16 -0.16
CA LEU A 433 19.05 -7.09 0.56
C LEU A 433 19.59 -8.21 -0.34
N ARG A 434 18.76 -8.74 -1.25
CA ARG A 434 19.20 -9.73 -2.25
C ARG A 434 20.36 -9.21 -3.09
N LEU A 435 20.28 -7.95 -3.55
CA LEU A 435 21.35 -7.32 -4.31
C LEU A 435 22.55 -6.97 -3.44
N TRP A 436 22.31 -6.38 -2.26
CA TRP A 436 23.34 -5.95 -1.31
C TRP A 436 24.25 -7.10 -0.88
N ASN A 437 23.67 -8.27 -0.58
CA ASN A 437 24.40 -9.45 -0.12
C ASN A 437 25.28 -10.07 -1.21
N GLN A 438 24.93 -9.90 -2.49
CA GLN A 438 25.77 -10.31 -3.61
C GLN A 438 27.02 -9.43 -3.77
N LEU A 439 26.99 -8.21 -3.21
CA LEU A 439 28.05 -7.19 -3.33
C LEU A 439 28.92 -7.07 -2.07
N HIS A 440 29.13 -8.16 -1.32
CA HIS A 440 29.87 -8.12 -0.05
C HIS A 440 31.40 -8.07 -0.18
N LYS A 441 31.94 -8.29 -1.39
CA LYS A 441 33.40 -8.30 -1.65
C LYS A 441 33.99 -6.88 -1.60
N SER A 442 35.26 -6.79 -1.23
CA SER A 442 36.00 -5.51 -1.12
C SER A 442 36.07 -4.72 -2.45
N GLU A 443 36.00 -5.40 -3.58
CA GLU A 443 35.97 -4.78 -4.92
C GLU A 443 34.70 -3.95 -5.18
N HIS A 444 33.62 -4.22 -4.44
CA HIS A 444 32.36 -3.48 -4.50
C HIS A 444 32.29 -2.37 -3.44
N LEU A 445 33.24 -2.28 -2.52
CA LEU A 445 33.23 -1.28 -1.47
C LEU A 445 33.83 0.04 -1.96
N ILE A 446 33.05 1.11 -2.00
CA ILE A 446 33.57 2.46 -2.24
C ILE A 446 34.07 3.04 -0.92
N TRP A 447 33.21 3.11 0.09
CA TRP A 447 33.50 3.77 1.35
C TRP A 447 32.82 3.06 2.51
N LYS A 448 33.51 2.99 3.64
CA LYS A 448 32.95 2.60 4.93
C LYS A 448 33.42 3.61 5.96
N THR A 449 32.57 3.97 6.90
CA THR A 449 32.97 4.85 8.01
C THR A 449 34.20 4.28 8.72
N PRO A 450 35.27 5.08 8.89
CA PRO A 450 36.53 4.66 9.52
C PRO A 450 36.36 4.17 10.96
#